data_AF-A0A7K2TBZ5-F1
#
_entry.id   AF-A0A7K2TBZ5-F1
#
_cell.length_a   1.000
_cell.length_b   1.000
_cell.length_c   1.000
_cell.angle_alpha   90.00
_cell.angle_beta   90.00
_cell.angle_gamma   90.00
#
_symmetry.space_group_name_H-M   'P 1'
#
loop_
_entity.id
_entity.type
_entity.pdbx_description
1 polymer ?
#
loop_
_entity_poly.entity_id
_entity_poly.type
_entity_poly.pdbx_seq_one_letter_code
_entity_poly.pdbx_strand_id
1 'polypeptide(L)'
;MDGAERTGGAPGALRVTAVLASPHGSGSTAAAAGAVLEGCREAGALCTLVDLRDGAADGFAAAVEAVEEADAVVFASPVHRATHTSLLASFLEHVERGAKHETRAPLRGKAAAVVMTGAAPEHFLAPERLRSVLTSFYAVQVLSPSLFLTGTAFGPDRSLTPGAAGTGVLHGRALVDLAAACRAGGSIALLRPLV
;
A
#
# COMPACT_ATOMS: atom_id res chain seq x y z
N MET A 1 -15.37 25.21 -28.10
CA MET A 1 -16.22 25.30 -26.90
C MET A 1 -17.16 24.12 -26.94
N ASP A 2 -16.83 23.06 -26.20
CA ASP A 2 -17.85 22.12 -25.74
C ASP A 2 -17.30 21.46 -24.47
N GLY A 3 -17.53 22.15 -23.36
CA GLY A 3 -17.15 21.71 -22.02
C GLY A 3 -18.27 20.86 -21.47
N ALA A 4 -18.17 19.55 -21.62
CA ALA A 4 -19.02 18.62 -20.91
C ALA A 4 -18.69 18.72 -19.41
N GLU A 5 -19.54 19.43 -18.67
CA GLU A 5 -19.58 19.42 -17.22
C GLU A 5 -19.74 17.98 -16.74
N ARG A 6 -18.69 17.43 -16.11
CA ARG A 6 -18.83 16.23 -15.30
C ARG A 6 -19.67 16.61 -14.08
N THR A 7 -20.93 16.20 -14.09
CA THR A 7 -21.81 16.21 -12.92
C THR A 7 -21.13 15.41 -11.80
N GLY A 8 -20.59 16.12 -10.81
CA GLY A 8 -19.98 15.54 -9.63
C GLY A 8 -21.02 14.82 -8.79
N GLY A 9 -21.22 13.53 -9.04
CA GLY A 9 -21.79 12.64 -8.05
C GLY A 9 -20.92 12.67 -6.79
N ALA A 10 -21.54 12.64 -5.61
CA ALA A 10 -20.81 12.55 -4.35
C ALA A 10 -19.77 11.43 -4.47
N PRO A 11 -18.47 11.69 -4.23
CA PRO A 11 -17.45 10.67 -4.43
C PRO A 11 -17.78 9.47 -3.55
N GLY A 12 -17.94 8.29 -4.15
CA GLY A 12 -18.07 7.05 -3.38
C GLY A 12 -16.90 6.92 -2.39
N ALA A 13 -17.15 6.23 -1.27
CA ALA A 13 -16.12 5.95 -0.27
C ALA A 13 -14.88 5.37 -0.94
N LEU A 14 -13.69 5.88 -0.58
CA LEU A 14 -12.42 5.38 -1.10
C LEU A 14 -12.25 3.91 -0.73
N ARG A 15 -11.72 3.10 -1.64
CA ARG A 15 -11.35 1.70 -1.39
C ARG A 15 -9.87 1.60 -1.08
N VAL A 16 -9.51 0.98 0.03
CA VAL A 16 -8.12 0.74 0.43
C VAL A 16 -7.87 -0.75 0.56
N THR A 17 -6.89 -1.27 -0.18
CA THR A 17 -6.48 -2.67 -0.10
C THR A 17 -5.11 -2.75 0.56
N ALA A 18 -5.00 -3.47 1.68
CA ALA A 18 -3.70 -3.86 2.21
C ALA A 18 -3.26 -5.19 1.61
N VAL A 19 -2.04 -5.24 1.07
CA VAL A 19 -1.37 -6.49 0.69
C VAL A 19 -0.38 -6.85 1.79
N LEU A 20 -0.65 -7.98 2.45
CA LEU A 20 0.20 -8.51 3.52
C LEU A 20 1.16 -9.55 2.94
N ALA A 21 2.43 -9.21 2.95
CA ALA A 21 3.52 -10.03 2.44
C ALA A 21 4.38 -10.59 3.57
N SER A 22 3.76 -11.11 4.64
CA SER A 22 4.48 -11.82 5.71
C SER A 22 4.49 -13.32 5.42
N PRO A 23 5.65 -14.00 5.38
CA PRO A 23 5.71 -15.45 5.16
C PRO A 23 4.97 -16.27 6.22
N HIS A 24 4.71 -15.66 7.40
CA HIS A 24 3.96 -16.28 8.49
C HIS A 24 2.52 -15.75 8.62
N GLY A 25 2.18 -14.69 7.86
CA GLY A 25 0.90 -13.96 7.74
C GLY A 25 0.18 -13.47 8.99
N SER A 26 0.51 -13.94 10.18
CA SER A 26 0.14 -13.32 11.45
C SER A 26 1.36 -12.67 12.12
N GLY A 27 1.12 -11.73 13.02
CA GLY A 27 2.16 -11.09 13.84
C GLY A 27 2.38 -9.61 13.55
N SER A 28 3.58 -9.12 13.82
CA SER A 28 3.92 -7.69 13.90
C SER A 28 3.57 -6.89 12.63
N THR A 29 3.84 -7.45 11.45
CA THR A 29 3.51 -6.78 10.17
C THR A 29 2.01 -6.66 9.96
N ALA A 30 1.25 -7.71 10.31
CA ALA A 30 -0.20 -7.71 10.22
C ALA A 30 -0.82 -6.70 11.20
N ALA A 31 -0.29 -6.63 12.43
CA ALA A 31 -0.70 -5.64 13.42
C ALA A 31 -0.43 -4.20 12.95
N ALA A 32 0.74 -3.95 12.37
CA ALA A 32 1.10 -2.65 11.78
C ALA A 32 0.17 -2.26 10.62
N ALA A 33 -0.09 -3.18 9.69
CA ALA A 33 -1.05 -2.97 8.60
C ALA A 33 -2.47 -2.72 9.13
N GLY A 34 -2.88 -3.46 10.17
CA GLY A 34 -4.16 -3.30 10.84
C GLY A 34 -4.37 -1.90 11.41
N ALA A 35 -3.36 -1.31 12.06
CA ALA A 35 -3.44 0.05 12.58
C ALA A 35 -3.56 1.10 11.45
N VAL A 36 -2.88 0.90 10.32
CA VAL A 36 -3.05 1.77 9.15
C VAL A 36 -4.46 1.63 8.56
N LEU A 37 -4.97 0.41 8.43
CA LEU A 37 -6.34 0.19 7.96
C LEU A 37 -7.38 0.77 8.93
N GLU A 38 -7.11 0.76 10.24
CA GLU A 38 -7.99 1.41 11.21
C GLU A 38 -8.10 2.91 10.95
N GLY A 39 -6.97 3.60 10.78
CA GLY A 39 -6.98 5.01 10.39
C GLY A 39 -7.67 5.28 9.06
N CYS A 40 -7.57 4.37 8.09
CA CYS A 40 -8.31 4.47 6.84
C CYS A 40 -9.82 4.37 7.06
N ARG A 41 -10.28 3.44 7.90
CA ARG A 41 -11.71 3.28 8.25
C ARG A 41 -12.26 4.48 9.00
N GLU A 42 -11.50 5.02 9.96
CA GLU A 42 -11.87 6.25 10.68
C GLU A 42 -12.01 7.45 9.74
N ALA A 43 -11.23 7.50 8.66
CA ALA A 43 -11.36 8.49 7.60
C ALA A 43 -12.45 8.17 6.55
N GLY A 44 -13.25 7.11 6.78
CA GLY A 44 -14.40 6.77 5.95
C GLY A 44 -14.11 5.86 4.75
N ALA A 45 -12.92 5.26 4.65
CA ALA A 45 -12.59 4.35 3.55
C ALA A 45 -13.09 2.91 3.80
N LEU A 46 -13.48 2.23 2.72
CA LEU A 46 -13.75 0.79 2.70
C LEU A 46 -12.42 0.05 2.62
N CYS A 47 -12.15 -0.83 3.58
CA CYS A 47 -10.82 -1.44 3.74
C CYS A 47 -10.86 -2.97 3.65
N THR A 48 -10.00 -3.53 2.80
CA THR A 48 -9.78 -4.97 2.66
C THR A 48 -8.32 -5.31 2.96
N LEU A 49 -8.07 -6.48 3.54
CA LEU A 49 -6.74 -7.04 3.69
C LEU A 49 -6.64 -8.33 2.88
N VAL A 50 -5.61 -8.43 2.06
CA VAL A 50 -5.27 -9.62 1.26
C VAL A 50 -3.96 -10.18 1.77
N ASP A 51 -3.98 -11.42 2.26
CA ASP A 51 -2.75 -12.15 2.59
C ASP A 51 -2.21 -12.82 1.32
N LEU A 52 -0.99 -12.42 0.92
CA LEU A 52 -0.41 -12.91 -0.34
C LEU A 52 -0.07 -14.41 -0.28
N ARG A 53 0.00 -15.03 0.91
CA ARG A 53 0.23 -16.48 1.03
C ARG A 53 -0.90 -17.28 0.39
N ASP A 54 -2.13 -16.78 0.50
CA ASP A 54 -3.33 -17.48 0.03
C ASP A 54 -3.39 -17.54 -1.50
N GLY A 55 -2.78 -16.57 -2.19
CA GLY A 55 -2.78 -16.47 -3.65
C GLY A 55 -1.49 -16.94 -4.33
N ALA A 56 -0.47 -17.35 -3.58
CA ALA A 56 0.86 -17.64 -4.15
C ALA A 56 0.86 -18.80 -5.15
N ALA A 57 0.02 -19.82 -4.93
CA ALA A 57 -0.11 -20.95 -5.86
C ALA A 57 -0.83 -20.57 -7.17
N ASP A 58 -1.70 -19.57 -7.11
CA ASP A 58 -2.57 -19.13 -8.22
C ASP A 58 -2.06 -17.84 -8.89
N GLY A 59 -0.77 -17.54 -8.75
CA GLY A 59 -0.14 -16.36 -9.37
C GLY A 59 -0.70 -15.03 -8.89
N PHE A 60 -1.24 -14.99 -7.67
CA PHE A 60 -1.78 -13.80 -7.01
C PHE A 60 -2.96 -13.11 -7.71
N ALA A 61 -3.69 -13.80 -8.60
CA ALA A 61 -4.75 -13.19 -9.40
C ALA A 61 -5.76 -12.36 -8.57
N ALA A 62 -6.28 -12.93 -7.47
CA ALA A 62 -7.22 -12.23 -6.59
C ALA A 62 -6.63 -10.98 -5.93
N ALA A 63 -5.33 -11.00 -5.60
CA ALA A 63 -4.64 -9.85 -5.02
C ALA A 63 -4.43 -8.73 -6.06
N VAL A 64 -4.15 -9.09 -7.32
CA VAL A 64 -4.03 -8.12 -8.43
C VAL A 64 -5.38 -7.44 -8.67
N GLU A 65 -6.48 -8.20 -8.74
CA GLU A 65 -7.83 -7.62 -8.90
C GLU A 65 -8.18 -6.68 -7.73
N ALA A 66 -7.92 -7.11 -6.49
CA ALA A 66 -8.18 -6.29 -5.30
C ALA A 66 -7.36 -4.98 -5.28
N VAL A 67 -6.15 -4.98 -5.87
CA VAL A 67 -5.32 -3.79 -6.04
C VAL A 67 -5.83 -2.90 -7.18
N GLU A 68 -6.27 -3.50 -8.29
CA GLU A 68 -6.81 -2.77 -9.44
C GLU A 68 -8.07 -1.97 -9.06
N GLU A 69 -8.95 -2.57 -8.26
CA GLU A 69 -10.18 -1.95 -7.75
C GLU A 69 -9.96 -0.90 -6.64
N ALA A 70 -8.79 -0.87 -5.99
CA ALA A 70 -8.54 0.01 -4.86
C ALA A 70 -8.24 1.45 -5.31
N ASP A 71 -8.58 2.46 -4.53
CA ASP A 71 -8.07 3.83 -4.72
C ASP A 71 -6.69 4.02 -4.10
N ALA A 72 -6.38 3.24 -3.05
CA ALA A 72 -5.09 3.24 -2.37
C ALA A 72 -4.63 1.85 -1.96
N VAL A 73 -3.32 1.62 -1.85
CA VAL A 73 -2.75 0.33 -1.46
C VAL A 73 -1.81 0.46 -0.25
N VAL A 74 -1.97 -0.41 0.74
CA VAL A 74 -1.00 -0.55 1.83
C VAL A 74 -0.11 -1.76 1.54
N PHE A 75 1.16 -1.53 1.24
CA PHE A 75 2.15 -2.59 1.06
C PHE A 75 2.82 -2.92 2.40
N ALA A 76 2.44 -4.05 2.99
CA ALA A 76 2.91 -4.47 4.31
C ALA A 76 3.87 -5.66 4.21
N SER A 77 5.13 -5.49 4.61
CA SER A 77 6.13 -6.56 4.52
C SER A 77 7.16 -6.48 5.65
N PRO A 78 7.58 -7.60 6.26
CA PRO A 78 8.75 -7.57 7.12
C PRO A 78 10.01 -7.29 6.31
N VAL A 79 11.05 -6.77 6.98
CA VAL A 79 12.37 -6.66 6.40
C VAL A 79 12.99 -8.05 6.29
N HIS A 80 13.41 -8.41 5.08
CA HIS A 80 14.19 -9.60 4.77
C HIS A 80 15.41 -9.18 3.93
N ARG A 81 16.62 -9.47 4.41
CA ARG A 81 17.89 -9.09 3.76
C ARG A 81 17.95 -7.60 3.36
N ALA A 82 17.62 -6.72 4.32
CA ALA A 82 17.60 -5.27 4.17
C ALA A 82 16.63 -4.72 3.09
N THR A 83 15.63 -5.50 2.68
CA THR A 83 14.56 -5.09 1.77
C THR A 83 13.25 -5.79 2.13
N HIS A 84 12.21 -5.68 1.31
CA HIS A 84 10.95 -6.42 1.45
C HIS A 84 11.15 -7.93 1.16
N THR A 85 10.16 -8.74 1.54
CA THR A 85 10.19 -10.19 1.31
C THR A 85 10.17 -10.57 -0.16
N SER A 86 10.69 -11.76 -0.49
CA SER A 86 10.52 -12.34 -1.82
C SER A 86 9.06 -12.56 -2.20
N LEU A 87 8.17 -12.83 -1.23
CA LEU A 87 6.73 -12.95 -1.46
C LEU A 87 6.15 -11.66 -2.06
N LEU A 88 6.52 -10.50 -1.51
CA LEU A 88 6.11 -9.21 -2.07
C LEU A 88 6.70 -8.99 -3.46
N ALA A 89 7.98 -9.30 -3.66
CA ALA A 89 8.62 -9.18 -4.96
C ALA A 89 7.90 -10.04 -6.01
N SER A 90 7.63 -11.32 -5.69
CA SER A 90 6.89 -12.23 -6.56
C SER A 90 5.49 -11.72 -6.90
N PHE A 91 4.77 -11.12 -5.95
CA PHE A 91 3.48 -10.48 -6.26
C PHE A 91 3.64 -9.32 -7.26
N LEU A 92 4.62 -8.44 -7.06
CA LEU A 92 4.85 -7.30 -7.95
C LEU A 92 5.19 -7.74 -9.38
N GLU A 93 5.90 -8.85 -9.57
CA GLU A 93 6.16 -9.42 -10.91
C GLU A 93 4.88 -9.82 -11.67
N HIS A 94 3.76 -10.03 -10.97
CA HIS A 94 2.45 -10.33 -11.59
C HIS A 94 1.59 -9.09 -11.82
N VAL A 95 2.05 -7.91 -11.38
CA VAL A 95 1.32 -6.65 -11.57
C VAL A 95 1.87 -5.95 -12.82
N GLU A 96 1.01 -5.77 -13.82
CA GLU A 96 1.33 -4.98 -15.02
C GLU A 96 1.54 -3.49 -14.65
N ARG A 97 2.51 -2.84 -15.29
CA ARG A 97 2.83 -1.42 -15.05
C ARG A 97 2.18 -0.46 -16.06
N GLY A 98 1.50 -0.99 -17.08
CA GLY A 98 0.93 -0.24 -18.20
C GLY A 98 1.90 0.07 -19.33
N ALA A 99 2.87 -0.82 -19.58
CA ALA A 99 3.80 -0.74 -20.72
C ALA A 99 3.11 -1.04 -22.07
N LYS A 100 3.81 -0.83 -23.19
CA LYS A 100 3.26 -0.93 -24.56
C LYS A 100 2.53 -2.24 -24.89
N HIS A 101 2.91 -3.34 -24.26
CA HIS A 101 2.36 -4.68 -24.52
C HIS A 101 1.46 -5.19 -23.38
N GLU A 102 1.26 -4.37 -22.36
CA GLU A 102 0.39 -4.66 -21.22
C GLU A 102 -0.98 -4.03 -21.46
N THR A 103 -2.01 -4.65 -20.91
CA THR A 103 -3.40 -4.22 -21.11
C THR A 103 -3.96 -3.52 -19.88
N ARG A 104 -3.27 -3.66 -18.74
CA ARG A 104 -3.68 -3.13 -17.44
C ARG A 104 -2.57 -2.27 -16.83
N ALA A 105 -2.94 -1.49 -15.82
CA ALA A 105 -1.98 -0.74 -15.01
C ALA A 105 -2.50 -0.60 -13.57
N PRO A 106 -2.62 -1.72 -12.82
CA PRO A 106 -3.35 -1.75 -11.54
C PRO A 106 -2.84 -0.81 -10.47
N LEU A 107 -1.61 -0.29 -10.56
CA LEU A 107 -1.04 0.61 -9.55
C LEU A 107 -0.90 2.07 -9.99
N ARG A 108 -1.05 2.34 -11.28
CA ARG A 108 -0.67 3.63 -11.85
C ARG A 108 -1.51 4.78 -11.31
N GLY A 109 -0.85 5.82 -10.80
CA GLY A 109 -1.50 7.03 -10.29
C GLY A 109 -2.26 6.84 -8.98
N LYS A 110 -2.24 5.64 -8.38
CA LYS A 110 -2.85 5.38 -7.08
C LYS A 110 -1.95 5.88 -5.94
N ALA A 111 -2.57 6.14 -4.79
CA ALA A 111 -1.83 6.38 -3.56
C ALA A 111 -1.37 5.05 -2.94
N ALA A 112 -0.24 5.07 -2.22
CA ALA A 112 0.17 3.91 -1.44
C ALA A 112 0.87 4.29 -0.13
N ALA A 113 0.75 3.42 0.87
CA ALA A 113 1.58 3.45 2.07
C ALA A 113 2.50 2.24 2.09
N VAL A 114 3.76 2.45 2.48
CA VAL A 114 4.71 1.37 2.77
C VAL A 114 4.76 1.16 4.28
N VAL A 115 4.48 -0.07 4.72
CA VAL A 115 4.51 -0.48 6.12
C VAL A 115 5.49 -1.63 6.27
N MET A 116 6.56 -1.43 7.02
CA MET A 116 7.57 -2.45 7.22
C MET A 116 7.91 -2.66 8.69
N THR A 117 8.18 -3.91 9.04
CA THR A 117 8.67 -4.28 10.37
C THR A 117 10.07 -4.88 10.29
N GLY A 118 11.00 -4.39 11.11
CA GLY A 118 12.39 -4.85 11.12
C GLY A 118 12.83 -5.36 12.49
N ALA A 119 13.84 -6.24 12.51
CA ALA A 119 14.42 -6.73 13.76
C ALA A 119 15.25 -5.66 14.49
N ALA A 120 15.78 -4.67 13.77
CA ALA A 120 16.71 -3.69 14.30
C ALA A 120 16.60 -2.34 13.55
N PRO A 121 16.87 -1.20 14.21
CA PRO A 121 16.64 0.15 13.67
C PRO A 121 17.52 0.50 12.46
N GLU A 122 18.65 -0.17 12.27
CA GLU A 122 19.58 0.04 11.16
C GLU A 122 18.95 -0.25 9.78
N HIS A 123 17.81 -0.95 9.76
CA HIS A 123 17.06 -1.24 8.55
C HIS A 123 16.06 -0.14 8.16
N PHE A 124 16.12 1.06 8.75
CA PHE A 124 15.16 2.13 8.50
C PHE A 124 15.07 2.60 7.02
N LEU A 125 16.08 2.31 6.19
CA LEU A 125 16.07 2.56 4.75
C LEU A 125 15.51 1.39 3.90
N ALA A 126 15.17 0.25 4.50
CA ALA A 126 14.56 -0.86 3.77
C ALA A 126 13.25 -0.45 3.05
N PRO A 127 12.36 0.38 3.62
CA PRO A 127 11.19 0.91 2.91
C PRO A 127 11.50 1.67 1.64
N GLU A 128 12.65 2.36 1.58
CA GLU A 128 13.00 3.22 0.44
C GLU A 128 13.31 2.41 -0.82
N ARG A 129 13.78 1.16 -0.67
CA ARG A 129 13.92 0.23 -1.80
C ARG A 129 12.58 -0.17 -2.40
N LEU A 130 11.55 -0.36 -1.58
CA LEU A 130 10.21 -0.64 -2.09
C LEU A 130 9.57 0.63 -2.67
N ARG A 131 9.71 1.77 -1.97
CA ARG A 131 9.24 3.07 -2.44
C ARG A 131 9.75 3.35 -3.84
N SER A 132 11.05 3.18 -4.10
CA SER A 132 11.65 3.49 -5.42
C SER A 132 11.06 2.64 -6.55
N VAL A 133 10.77 1.36 -6.30
CA VAL A 133 10.07 0.49 -7.27
C VAL A 133 8.66 1.01 -7.51
N LEU A 134 7.89 1.27 -6.45
CA LEU A 134 6.51 1.77 -6.57
C LEU A 134 6.44 3.11 -7.32
N THR A 135 7.27 4.07 -6.96
CA THR A 135 7.24 5.41 -7.56
C THR A 135 7.75 5.41 -9.00
N SER A 136 8.87 4.74 -9.27
CA SER A 136 9.57 4.89 -10.55
C SER A 136 9.11 3.87 -11.59
N PHE A 137 8.80 2.63 -11.17
CA PHE A 137 8.40 1.56 -12.07
C PHE A 137 6.88 1.50 -12.30
N TYR A 138 6.07 1.85 -11.29
CA TYR A 138 4.61 1.81 -11.36
C TYR A 138 3.92 3.17 -11.37
N ALA A 139 4.65 4.28 -11.23
CA ALA A 139 4.08 5.64 -11.13
C ALA A 139 3.06 5.79 -9.98
N VAL A 140 3.32 5.12 -8.84
CA VAL A 140 2.53 5.21 -7.61
C VAL A 140 2.91 6.45 -6.81
N GLN A 141 1.92 7.09 -6.18
CA GLN A 141 2.15 8.19 -5.23
C GLN A 141 2.30 7.62 -3.82
N VAL A 142 3.54 7.52 -3.32
CA VAL A 142 3.81 6.87 -2.03
C VAL A 142 3.84 7.89 -0.90
N LEU A 143 2.96 7.72 0.10
CA LEU A 143 2.90 8.50 1.33
C LEU A 143 4.27 8.53 2.02
N SER A 144 4.71 9.70 2.45
CA SER A 144 6.00 9.90 3.13
C SER A 144 5.80 10.53 4.52
N PRO A 145 6.52 10.08 5.57
CA PRO A 145 7.49 8.98 5.55
C PRO A 145 6.84 7.59 5.40
N SER A 146 7.64 6.58 5.06
CA SER A 146 7.21 5.17 5.16
C SER A 146 7.09 4.77 6.63
N LEU A 147 6.10 3.93 6.98
CA LEU A 147 5.98 3.43 8.35
C LEU A 147 6.95 2.27 8.57
N PHE A 148 7.97 2.49 9.40
CA PHE A 148 8.93 1.46 9.79
C PHE A 148 8.88 1.25 11.31
N LEU A 149 8.59 0.01 11.73
CA LEU A 149 8.46 -0.35 13.14
C LEU A 149 9.47 -1.45 13.51
N THR A 150 10.11 -1.33 14.66
CA THR A 150 11.00 -2.37 15.20
C THR A 150 10.35 -3.07 16.39
N GLY A 151 11.05 -4.01 17.02
CA GLY A 151 10.54 -4.73 18.20
C GLY A 151 10.03 -3.83 19.33
N THR A 152 10.55 -2.60 19.48
CA THR A 152 10.11 -1.65 20.52
C THR A 152 8.70 -1.10 20.29
N ALA A 153 8.17 -1.22 19.07
CA ALA A 153 6.81 -0.84 18.74
C ALA A 153 5.77 -1.88 19.22
N PHE A 154 6.20 -3.03 19.73
CA PHE A 154 5.34 -4.14 20.07
C PHE A 154 5.45 -4.57 21.54
N GLY A 155 4.33 -4.93 22.14
CA GLY A 155 4.26 -5.57 23.45
C GLY A 155 4.62 -7.06 23.41
N PRO A 156 4.64 -7.74 24.58
CA PRO A 156 4.99 -9.16 24.68
C PRO A 156 4.10 -10.10 23.84
N ASP A 157 2.85 -9.72 23.62
CA ASP A 157 1.85 -10.42 22.82
C ASP A 157 1.90 -10.05 21.32
N ARG A 158 2.89 -9.23 20.92
CA ARG A 158 3.04 -8.65 19.58
C ARG A 158 1.93 -7.67 19.17
N SER A 159 1.12 -7.20 20.13
CA SER A 159 0.26 -6.03 19.94
C SER A 159 1.11 -4.77 19.80
N LEU A 160 0.60 -3.75 19.12
CA LEU A 160 1.27 -2.45 19.05
C LEU A 160 1.20 -1.74 20.40
N THR A 161 2.29 -1.05 20.77
CA THR A 161 2.21 -0.07 21.85
C THR A 161 1.23 1.05 21.47
N PRO A 162 0.61 1.75 22.43
CA PRO A 162 -0.34 2.82 22.13
C PRO A 162 0.23 3.91 21.21
N GLY A 163 1.51 4.27 21.40
CA GLY A 163 2.19 5.24 20.53
C GLY A 163 2.35 4.73 19.10
N ALA A 164 2.80 3.48 18.92
CA ALA A 164 2.95 2.90 17.59
C ALA A 164 1.60 2.69 16.88
N ALA A 165 0.56 2.31 17.63
CA ALA A 165 -0.81 2.22 17.12
C ALA A 165 -1.32 3.60 16.65
N GLY A 166 -1.14 4.65 17.46
CA GLY A 166 -1.52 6.01 17.10
C GLY A 166 -0.80 6.52 15.84
N THR A 167 0.49 6.23 15.70
CA THR A 167 1.24 6.54 14.47
C THR A 167 0.69 5.77 13.26
N GLY A 168 0.37 4.48 13.41
CA GLY A 168 -0.26 3.68 12.35
C GLY A 168 -1.59 4.28 11.90
N VAL A 169 -2.46 4.64 12.85
CA VAL A 169 -3.74 5.31 12.58
C VAL A 169 -3.55 6.64 11.84
N LEU A 170 -2.58 7.46 12.26
CA LEU A 170 -2.25 8.70 11.57
C LEU A 170 -1.83 8.47 10.12
N HIS A 171 -0.99 7.47 9.85
CA HIS A 171 -0.61 7.08 8.49
C HIS A 171 -1.83 6.61 7.67
N GLY A 172 -2.78 5.92 8.29
CA GLY A 172 -4.03 5.52 7.65
C GLY A 172 -4.87 6.71 7.18
N ARG A 173 -5.11 7.68 8.07
CA ARG A 173 -5.85 8.90 7.73
C ARG A 173 -5.14 9.70 6.62
N ALA A 174 -3.82 9.85 6.73
CA ALA A 174 -3.01 10.55 5.73
C ALA A 174 -2.98 9.82 4.36
N LEU A 175 -3.05 8.49 4.34
CA LEU A 175 -3.18 7.72 3.11
C LEU A 175 -4.51 8.02 2.41
N VAL A 176 -5.60 8.15 3.17
CA VAL A 176 -6.92 8.50 2.62
C VAL A 176 -6.91 9.91 2.04
N ASP A 177 -6.27 10.88 2.71
CA ASP A 177 -6.10 12.24 2.17
C ASP A 177 -5.32 12.22 0.83
N LEU A 178 -4.21 11.46 0.77
CA LEU A 178 -3.42 11.30 -0.44
C LEU A 178 -4.21 10.60 -1.55
N ALA A 179 -4.98 9.57 -1.23
CA ALA A 179 -5.82 8.85 -2.18
C ALA A 179 -6.92 9.75 -2.74
N ALA A 180 -7.56 10.57 -1.90
CA ALA A 180 -8.53 11.57 -2.33
C ALA A 180 -7.90 12.56 -3.32
N ALA A 181 -6.70 13.06 -3.01
CA ALA A 181 -5.96 13.98 -3.89
C ALA A 181 -5.56 13.32 -5.23
N CYS A 182 -5.10 12.06 -5.20
CA CYS A 182 -4.76 11.32 -6.42
C CYS A 182 -6.00 11.07 -7.30
N ARG A 183 -7.12 10.69 -6.68
CA ARG A 183 -8.40 10.43 -7.38
C ARG A 183 -9.01 11.69 -7.98
N ALA A 184 -8.93 12.82 -7.26
CA ALA A 184 -9.43 14.11 -7.74
C ALA A 184 -8.49 14.77 -8.76
N GLY A 185 -7.19 14.46 -8.68
CA GLY A 185 -6.13 15.07 -9.48
C GLY A 185 -6.07 14.55 -10.92
N GLY A 186 -6.55 15.35 -11.87
CA GLY A 186 -6.51 14.99 -13.29
C GLY A 186 -5.08 14.73 -13.82
N SER A 187 -4.07 15.44 -13.32
CA SER A 187 -2.68 15.28 -13.77
C SER A 187 -1.96 14.08 -13.15
N ILE A 188 -2.26 13.74 -11.88
CA ILE A 188 -1.60 12.63 -11.18
C ILE A 188 -1.91 11.31 -11.88
N ALA A 189 -3.18 11.10 -12.29
CA ALA A 189 -3.62 9.91 -13.02
C ALA A 189 -2.99 9.78 -14.43
N LEU A 190 -2.47 10.88 -14.98
CA LEU A 190 -1.81 10.91 -16.28
C LEU A 190 -0.32 10.59 -16.21
N LEU A 191 0.28 10.61 -15.02
CA LEU A 191 1.65 10.16 -14.85
C LEU A 191 1.77 8.69 -15.27
N ARG A 192 2.89 8.37 -15.92
CA ARG A 192 3.21 7.05 -16.47
C ARG A 192 4.62 6.70 -15.99
N PRO A 193 4.95 5.40 -15.83
CA PRO A 193 6.33 4.98 -15.72
C PRO A 193 7.16 5.60 -16.86
N LEU A 194 8.36 6.09 -16.55
CA LEU A 194 9.19 6.84 -17.51
C LEU A 194 10.08 5.93 -18.40
N VAL A 195 9.88 4.60 -18.30
CA VAL A 195 10.69 3.57 -18.97
C VAL A 195 9.84 2.59 -19.76
#